data_AF-A0A944UHE6-F1
#
_entry.id   AF-A0A944UHE6-F1
#
_cell.length_a   1.000
_cell.length_b   1.000
_cell.length_c   1.000
_cell.angle_alpha   90.00
_cell.angle_beta   90.00
_cell.angle_gamma   90.00
#
_symmetry.space_group_name_H-M   'P 1'
#
loop_
_entity.id
_entity.type
_entity.pdbx_description
1 polymer ?
#
loop_
_entity_poly.entity_id
_entity_poly.type
_entity_poly.pdbx_seq_one_letter_code
_entity_poly.pdbx_strand_id
1 'polypeptide(L)'
;MSRFLTTNSVPVSGSLFSGGGVGDVGIEWGCGIPVLSAIEMMSSRAQLIIKNFPQTKVFEGDIWKLKEEYISFFKKKLDGKRPWLLTLSPPCQGMSANGAGRIASSIRSGIRPHEDERNRLILPGISVLEK
;
A
#
# COMPACT_ATOMS: atom_id res chain seq x y z
N MET A 1 8.08 19.37 -21.64
CA MET A 1 6.90 18.70 -21.07
C MET A 1 7.02 17.22 -21.38
N SER A 2 7.41 16.38 -20.41
CA SER A 2 7.61 14.96 -20.64
C SER A 2 6.27 14.33 -21.03
N ARG A 3 6.19 13.81 -22.26
CA ARG A 3 5.00 13.18 -22.80
C ARG A 3 4.93 11.80 -22.16
N PHE A 4 4.10 11.65 -21.12
CA PHE A 4 3.74 10.33 -20.62
C PHE A 4 3.29 9.51 -21.83
N LEU A 5 4.00 8.42 -22.12
CA LEU A 5 3.56 7.42 -23.09
C LEU A 5 2.10 7.11 -22.76
N THR A 6 1.24 7.05 -23.78
CA THR A 6 -0.18 6.73 -23.65
C THR A 6 -0.33 5.29 -23.15
N THR A 7 -0.04 5.08 -21.87
CA THR A 7 -0.48 3.94 -21.09
C THR A 7 -1.96 4.20 -20.83
N ASN A 8 -2.78 3.15 -20.78
CA ASN A 8 -4.20 3.25 -20.44
C ASN A 8 -4.37 3.61 -18.95
N SER A 9 -3.81 4.76 -18.54
CA SER A 9 -3.66 5.19 -17.17
C SER A 9 -3.97 6.68 -16.99
N VAL A 10 -4.30 7.05 -15.75
CA VAL A 10 -4.61 8.41 -15.30
C VAL A 10 -3.51 8.83 -14.32
N PRO A 11 -2.99 10.08 -14.36
CA PRO A 11 -1.89 10.55 -13.51
C PRO A 11 -2.32 10.76 -12.05
N VAL A 12 -2.72 9.68 -11.42
CA VAL A 12 -3.09 9.55 -10.01
C VAL A 12 -2.37 8.33 -9.43
N SER A 13 -2.29 8.27 -8.10
CA SER A 13 -1.69 7.16 -7.38
C SER A 13 -2.69 6.43 -6.49
N GLY A 14 -2.44 5.14 -6.26
CA GLY A 14 -3.03 4.35 -5.18
C GLY A 14 -1.96 3.87 -4.21
N SER A 15 -2.24 4.00 -2.91
CA SER A 15 -1.32 3.66 -1.83
C SER A 15 -1.78 2.41 -1.08
N LEU A 16 -0.92 1.40 -0.97
CA LEU A 16 -1.18 0.16 -0.27
C LEU A 16 -0.21 -0.01 0.91
N PHE A 17 -0.75 -0.38 2.08
CA PHE A 17 0.01 -0.39 3.34
C PHE A 17 0.58 0.99 3.65
N SER A 18 -0.29 2.00 3.53
CA SER A 18 0.07 3.42 3.44
C SER A 18 0.72 3.96 4.71
N GLY A 19 0.58 3.27 5.85
CA GLY A 19 1.05 3.75 7.13
C GLY A 19 0.44 5.12 7.43
N GLY A 20 1.25 6.06 7.90
CA GLY A 20 0.81 7.45 8.13
C GLY A 20 0.83 8.35 6.88
N GLY A 21 1.08 7.80 5.69
CA GLY A 21 1.13 8.55 4.43
C GLY A 21 2.46 9.28 4.14
N VAL A 22 3.58 8.84 4.72
CA VAL A 22 4.90 9.50 4.48
C VAL A 22 5.32 9.41 3.01
N GLY A 23 5.13 8.26 2.37
CA GLY A 23 5.37 8.12 0.93
C GLY A 23 4.40 8.96 0.09
N ASP A 24 3.15 9.05 0.55
CA ASP A 24 2.07 9.78 -0.11
C ASP A 24 2.36 11.29 -0.14
N VAL A 25 3.00 11.84 0.89
CA VAL A 25 3.50 13.24 0.90
C VAL A 25 4.44 13.50 -0.27
N GLY A 26 5.39 12.60 -0.52
CA GLY A 26 6.34 12.75 -1.62
C GLY A 26 5.65 12.72 -2.99
N ILE A 27 4.62 11.88 -3.15
CA ILE A 27 3.90 11.70 -4.40
C ILE A 27 2.94 12.87 -4.65
N GLU A 28 2.08 13.20 -3.70
CA GLU A 28 1.06 14.23 -3.90
C GLU A 28 1.63 15.64 -3.77
N TRP A 29 2.34 15.94 -2.68
CA TRP A 29 2.85 17.29 -2.44
C TRP A 29 4.15 17.55 -3.18
N GLY A 30 5.02 16.53 -3.26
CA GLY A 30 6.31 16.65 -3.95
C GLY A 30 6.18 16.61 -5.48
N CYS A 31 5.41 15.66 -6.02
CA CYS A 31 5.30 15.45 -7.47
C CYS A 31 4.00 16.00 -8.07
N GLY A 32 3.04 16.46 -7.27
CA GLY A 32 1.74 16.94 -7.76
C GLY A 32 0.84 15.84 -8.31
N ILE A 33 1.04 14.58 -7.89
CA ILE A 33 0.27 13.42 -8.35
C ILE A 33 -0.74 13.04 -7.28
N PRO A 34 -2.06 13.25 -7.49
CA PRO A 34 -3.06 12.99 -6.46
C PRO A 34 -3.08 11.53 -6.01
N VAL A 35 -3.05 11.29 -4.70
CA VAL A 35 -3.27 9.98 -4.11
C VAL A 35 -4.77 9.75 -3.99
N LEU A 36 -5.33 9.04 -4.97
CA LEU A 36 -6.78 8.90 -5.12
C LEU A 36 -7.39 8.00 -4.04
N SER A 37 -6.64 7.00 -3.59
CA SER A 37 -7.08 6.09 -2.54
C SER A 37 -5.90 5.45 -1.81
N ALA A 38 -6.09 5.18 -0.52
CA ALA A 38 -5.13 4.54 0.37
C ALA A 38 -5.80 3.37 1.11
N ILE A 39 -5.04 2.33 1.43
CA ILE A 39 -5.49 1.24 2.31
C ILE A 39 -4.52 1.04 3.47
N GLU A 40 -5.05 1.11 4.68
CA GLU A 40 -4.28 1.02 5.92
C GLU A 40 -5.10 0.30 7.00
N MET A 41 -4.49 -0.67 7.66
CA MET A 41 -5.16 -1.50 8.66
C MET A 41 -5.27 -0.81 10.02
N MET A 42 -4.30 0.03 10.39
CA MET A 42 -4.26 0.68 11.69
C MET A 42 -5.04 1.99 11.69
N SER A 43 -6.11 2.04 12.47
CA SER A 43 -7.01 3.20 12.57
C SER A 43 -6.28 4.53 12.81
N SER A 44 -5.37 4.58 13.77
CA SER A 44 -4.60 5.81 14.07
C SER A 44 -3.80 6.33 12.88
N ARG A 45 -3.33 5.45 12.00
CA ARG A 45 -2.58 5.79 10.79
C ARG A 45 -3.52 6.17 9.65
N ALA A 46 -4.62 5.44 9.47
CA ALA A 46 -5.68 5.78 8.53
C ALA A 46 -6.26 7.19 8.79
N GLN A 47 -6.56 7.51 10.05
CA GLN A 47 -7.04 8.84 10.45
C GLN A 47 -6.03 9.95 10.16
N LEU A 48 -4.73 9.67 10.25
CA LEU A 48 -3.70 10.63 9.87
C LEU A 48 -3.72 10.92 8.36
N ILE A 49 -3.90 9.89 7.53
CA ILE A 49 -4.07 10.06 6.08
C ILE A 49 -5.32 10.88 5.78
N ILE A 50 -6.48 10.54 6.38
CA ILE A 50 -7.74 11.27 6.18
C ILE A 50 -7.58 12.76 6.49
N LYS A 51 -6.86 13.10 7.57
CA LYS A 51 -6.63 14.48 7.98
C LYS A 51 -5.71 15.24 7.02
N ASN A 52 -4.65 14.59 6.53
CA ASN A 52 -3.62 15.22 5.69
C ASN A 52 -4.01 15.26 4.21
N PHE A 53 -4.80 14.29 3.74
CA PHE A 53 -5.22 14.11 2.36
C PHE A 53 -6.76 13.97 2.30
N PRO A 54 -7.53 15.04 2.51
CA PRO A 54 -8.99 14.97 2.64
C PRO A 54 -9.71 14.51 1.35
N GLN A 55 -9.03 14.51 0.21
CA GLN A 55 -9.55 14.02 -1.07
C GLN A 55 -9.25 12.54 -1.32
N THR A 56 -8.35 11.93 -0.53
CA THR A 56 -8.01 10.52 -0.63
C THR A 56 -9.11 9.68 0.00
N LYS A 57 -9.68 8.73 -0.76
CA LYS A 57 -10.55 7.70 -0.18
C LYS A 57 -9.70 6.71 0.62
N VAL A 58 -9.87 6.68 1.94
CA VAL A 58 -9.18 5.72 2.80
C VAL A 58 -10.04 4.48 3.03
N PHE A 59 -9.46 3.32 2.77
CA PHE A 59 -9.99 2.01 3.10
C PHE A 59 -9.31 1.54 4.38
N GLU A 60 -10.01 1.64 5.51
CA GLU A 60 -9.49 1.25 6.81
C GLU A 60 -9.76 -0.23 7.08
N GLY A 61 -8.72 -1.06 7.09
CA GLY A 61 -8.83 -2.48 7.44
C GLY A 61 -7.86 -3.41 6.70
N ASP A 62 -8.15 -4.70 6.80
CA ASP A 62 -7.32 -5.76 6.22
C ASP A 62 -7.50 -5.82 4.70
N ILE A 63 -6.38 -5.69 3.97
CA ILE A 63 -6.32 -5.78 2.52
C ILE A 63 -6.87 -7.11 1.97
N TRP A 64 -6.78 -8.22 2.72
CA TRP A 64 -7.38 -9.48 2.28
C TRP A 64 -8.89 -9.38 2.06
N LYS A 65 -9.55 -8.54 2.85
CA LYS A 65 -10.99 -8.30 2.82
C LYS A 65 -11.37 -7.15 1.90
N LEU A 66 -10.53 -6.11 1.83
CA LEU A 66 -10.87 -4.85 1.18
C LEU A 66 -10.34 -4.70 -0.25
N LYS A 67 -9.41 -5.55 -0.71
CA LYS A 67 -8.78 -5.42 -2.04
C LYS A 67 -9.78 -5.34 -3.20
N GLU A 68 -10.85 -6.13 -3.18
CA GLU A 68 -11.81 -6.12 -4.30
C GLU A 68 -12.63 -4.81 -4.32
N GLU A 69 -12.94 -4.24 -3.15
CA GLU A 69 -13.59 -2.94 -3.04
C GLU A 69 -12.66 -1.82 -3.50
N TYR A 70 -11.38 -1.89 -3.11
CA TYR A 70 -10.33 -0.96 -3.53
C TYR A 70 -10.15 -0.96 -5.06
N ILE A 71 -10.04 -2.15 -5.68
CA ILE A 71 -9.96 -2.30 -7.14
C ILE A 71 -11.22 -1.74 -7.81
N SER A 72 -12.40 -2.07 -7.29
CA SER A 72 -13.69 -1.62 -7.84
C SER A 72 -13.81 -0.10 -7.78
N PHE A 73 -13.32 0.52 -6.72
CA PHE A 73 -13.26 1.98 -6.58
C PHE A 73 -12.42 2.62 -7.68
N PHE A 74 -11.20 2.13 -7.94
CA PHE A 74 -10.37 2.65 -9.02
C PHE A 74 -11.02 2.47 -10.39
N LYS A 75 -11.53 1.26 -10.69
CA LYS A 75 -12.21 0.97 -11.96
C LYS A 75 -13.39 1.92 -12.21
N LYS A 76 -14.20 2.17 -11.18
CA LYS A 76 -15.32 3.11 -11.26
C LYS A 76 -14.84 4.56 -11.41
N LYS A 77 -13.86 4.99 -10.61
CA LYS A 77 -13.40 6.38 -10.54
C LYS A 77 -12.61 6.81 -11.78
N LEU A 78 -11.95 5.85 -12.44
CA LEU A 78 -11.09 6.08 -13.60
C LEU A 78 -11.68 5.57 -14.92
N ASP A 79 -12.97 5.24 -14.95
CA ASP A 79 -13.67 4.76 -16.15
C ASP A 79 -12.95 3.57 -16.82
N GLY A 80 -12.60 2.57 -16.01
CA GLY A 80 -11.86 1.38 -16.44
C GLY A 80 -10.37 1.58 -16.70
N LYS A 81 -9.84 2.81 -16.66
CA LYS A 81 -8.40 3.10 -16.76
C LYS A 81 -7.68 2.78 -15.46
N ARG A 82 -6.36 2.63 -15.54
CA ARG A 82 -5.50 2.32 -14.38
C ARG A 82 -4.97 3.59 -13.70
N PRO A 83 -4.65 3.57 -12.40
CA PRO A 83 -3.79 4.60 -11.83
C PRO A 83 -2.41 4.52 -12.48
N TRP A 84 -1.71 5.65 -12.56
CA TRP A 84 -0.35 5.70 -13.11
C TRP A 84 0.67 5.06 -12.18
N LEU A 85 0.46 5.19 -10.86
CA LEU A 85 1.35 4.67 -9.84
C LEU A 85 0.58 3.89 -8.76
N LEU A 86 1.06 2.70 -8.42
CA LEU A 86 0.68 2.03 -7.18
C LEU A 86 1.92 1.93 -6.28
N THR A 87 1.81 2.39 -5.04
CA THR A 87 2.83 2.16 -4.02
C THR A 87 2.45 0.97 -3.16
N LEU A 88 3.38 0.02 -3.01
CA LEU A 88 3.20 -1.18 -2.20
C LEU A 88 4.32 -1.22 -1.14
N SER A 89 3.98 -0.95 0.11
CA SER A 89 4.92 -1.03 1.25
C SER A 89 4.48 -2.07 2.30
N PRO A 90 4.29 -3.35 1.92
CA PRO A 90 3.87 -4.37 2.87
C PRO A 90 4.90 -4.58 3.98
N PRO A 91 4.46 -5.05 5.16
CA PRO A 91 5.38 -5.35 6.24
C PRO A 91 6.37 -6.46 5.85
N CYS A 92 7.64 -6.27 6.21
CA CYS A 92 8.75 -7.20 5.94
C CYS A 92 9.31 -7.82 7.25
N GLN A 93 8.39 -8.20 8.15
CA GLN A 93 8.73 -8.64 9.49
C GLN A 93 9.66 -9.85 9.47
N GLY A 94 10.84 -9.69 10.07
CA GLY A 94 11.83 -10.76 10.12
C GLY A 94 12.70 -10.92 8.87
N MET A 95 12.66 -9.98 7.92
CA MET A 95 13.50 -10.00 6.72
C MET A 95 14.78 -9.14 6.82
N SER A 96 14.99 -8.45 7.96
CA SER A 96 16.15 -7.57 8.13
C SER A 96 17.43 -8.36 8.38
N ALA A 97 18.45 -8.11 7.55
CA ALA A 97 19.81 -8.66 7.75
C ALA A 97 20.40 -8.26 9.12
N ASN A 98 20.13 -7.02 9.57
CA ASN A 98 20.63 -6.49 10.84
C ASN A 98 20.02 -7.17 12.08
N GLY A 99 18.92 -7.91 11.91
CA GLY A 99 18.26 -8.67 12.97
C GLY A 99 18.45 -10.19 12.85
N ALA A 100 19.15 -10.69 11.83
CA ALA A 100 19.13 -12.09 11.43
C ALA A 100 19.59 -13.05 12.55
N GLY A 101 20.64 -12.70 13.29
CA GLY A 101 21.14 -13.52 14.40
C GLY A 101 20.13 -13.66 15.55
N ARG A 102 19.48 -12.55 15.92
CA ARG A 102 18.43 -12.53 16.95
C ARG A 102 17.21 -13.33 16.50
N ILE A 103 16.78 -13.16 15.25
CA ILE A 103 15.65 -13.88 14.66
C ILE A 103 15.91 -15.38 14.63
N ALA A 104 17.07 -15.80 14.13
CA ALA A 104 17.46 -17.20 14.07
C ALA A 104 17.53 -17.84 15.48
N SER A 105 18.02 -17.11 16.48
CA SER A 105 18.00 -17.58 17.86
C SER A 105 16.59 -17.74 18.40
N SER A 106 15.69 -16.78 18.18
CA SER A 106 14.29 -16.88 18.62
C SER A 106 13.52 -18.01 17.93
N ILE A 107 13.83 -18.31 16.66
CA ILE A 107 13.27 -19.46 15.94
C ILE A 107 13.77 -20.77 16.56
N ARG A 108 15.08 -20.90 16.81
CA ARG A 108 15.66 -22.09 17.46
C ARG A 108 15.08 -22.34 18.86
N SER A 109 14.81 -21.27 19.60
CA SER A 109 14.19 -21.35 20.94
C SER A 109 12.67 -21.53 20.91
N GLY A 110 12.03 -21.65 19.74
CA GLY A 110 10.58 -21.82 19.61
C GLY A 110 9.74 -20.60 19.97
N ILE A 111 10.36 -19.44 20.22
CA ILE A 111 9.70 -18.19 20.61
C ILE A 111 9.01 -17.54 19.40
N ARG A 112 9.57 -17.75 18.21
CA ARG A 112 9.06 -17.18 16.96
C ARG A 112 8.84 -18.27 15.92
N PRO A 113 7.74 -18.23 15.15
CA PRO A 113 7.57 -19.11 14.00
C PRO A 113 8.65 -18.86 12.94
N HIS A 114 8.90 -19.87 12.11
CA HIS A 114 9.86 -19.78 11.01
C HIS A 114 9.41 -18.75 9.94
N GLU A 115 8.10 -18.61 9.74
CA GLU A 115 7.50 -17.63 8.84
C GLU A 115 6.57 -16.70 9.62
N ASP A 116 6.63 -15.41 9.31
CA ASP A 116 5.71 -14.40 9.82
C ASP A 116 4.58 -14.20 8.81
N GLU A 117 3.34 -14.51 9.17
CA GLU A 117 2.19 -14.46 8.26
C GLU A 117 1.99 -13.08 7.63
N ARG A 118 2.44 -12.01 8.29
CA ARG A 118 2.37 -10.64 7.76
C ARG A 118 3.20 -10.49 6.48
N ASN A 119 4.23 -11.31 6.29
CA ASN A 119 5.01 -11.32 5.05
C ASN A 119 4.19 -11.81 3.85
N ARG A 120 3.08 -12.53 4.07
CA ARG A 120 2.14 -12.94 3.01
C ARG A 120 1.24 -11.81 2.53
N LEU A 121 1.23 -10.66 3.22
CA LEU A 121 0.44 -9.48 2.81
C LEU A 121 0.92 -8.88 1.48
N ILE A 122 2.10 -9.23 0.98
CA ILE A 122 2.50 -8.90 -0.40
C ILE A 122 1.54 -9.51 -1.44
N LEU A 123 0.99 -10.71 -1.19
CA LEU A 123 0.15 -11.43 -2.13
C LEU A 123 -1.14 -10.66 -2.51
N PRO A 124 -1.95 -10.16 -1.55
CA PRO A 124 -3.12 -9.35 -1.90
C PRO A 124 -2.71 -8.02 -2.53
N GLY A 125 -1.54 -7.45 -2.20
CA GLY A 125 -1.01 -6.27 -2.88
C GLY A 125 -0.71 -6.52 -4.37
N ILE A 126 -0.07 -7.65 -4.70
CA ILE A 126 0.16 -8.07 -6.10
C ILE A 126 -1.18 -8.30 -6.81
N SER A 127 -2.16 -8.91 -6.14
CA SER A 127 -3.49 -9.10 -6.72
C SER A 127 -4.19 -7.78 -7.09
N VAL A 128 -3.91 -6.68 -6.38
CA VAL A 128 -4.41 -5.34 -6.74
C VAL A 128 -3.71 -4.80 -7.98
N LEU A 129 -2.40 -5.04 -8.13
CA LEU A 129 -1.62 -4.61 -9.30
C LEU A 129 -2.07 -5.31 -10.60
N GLU A 130 -2.42 -6.59 -10.51
CA GLU A 130 -2.76 -7.41 -11.68
C GLU A 130 -4.15 -7.11 -12.26
N LYS A 131 -5.11 -6.74 -11.40
CA LYS A 131 -6.56 -6.64 -11.72
C LYS A 131 -7.03 -5.25 -12.10
#